data_AF-A0A5J4RJ48-F1
#
_entry.id   AF-A0A5J4RJ48-F1
#
_cell.length_a   1.000
_cell.length_b   1.000
_cell.length_c   1.000
_cell.angle_alpha   90.00
_cell.angle_beta   90.00
_cell.angle_gamma   90.00
#
_symmetry.space_group_name_H-M   'P 1'
#
loop_
_entity.id
_entity.type
_entity.pdbx_description
1 polymer ?
#
loop_
_entity_poly.entity_id
_entity_poly.type
_entity_poly.pdbx_seq_one_letter_code
_entity_poly.pdbx_strand_id
1 'polypeptide(L)'
;MNQEIINVVNQIANEISLLFYSILEDEGVSVNKKVGKNTLASSNLRKDFETQIKTGNSIVIDCLFNHYIDFIEKGRTPKYKKRPPIDALRNWALNNGISTDNHTLFAISNAIWRDGYAPRPIFSKLEELIEKKFENEWSLYLFTAIIQELNTYFNE
;
A
#
# COMPACT_ATOMS: atom_id res chain seq x y z
N MET A 1 28.47 1.76 8.09
CA MET A 1 27.78 2.38 6.94
C MET A 1 27.87 3.88 7.14
N ASN A 2 28.41 4.60 6.16
CA ASN A 2 28.47 6.05 6.17
C ASN A 2 27.07 6.67 6.42
N GLN A 3 27.05 7.78 7.17
CA GLN A 3 25.84 8.54 7.49
C GLN A 3 25.09 9.00 6.23
N GLU A 4 25.79 9.30 5.15
CA GLU A 4 25.24 9.76 3.88
C GLU A 4 24.47 8.62 3.18
N ILE A 5 24.98 7.39 3.22
CA ILE A 5 24.25 6.21 2.73
C ILE A 5 23.01 5.94 3.59
N ILE A 6 23.11 6.04 4.91
CA ILE A 6 21.96 5.92 5.82
C ILE A 6 20.88 6.95 5.44
N ASN A 7 21.27 8.19 5.19
CA ASN A 7 20.34 9.25 4.83
C ASN A 7 19.63 8.97 3.49
N VAL A 8 20.37 8.55 2.46
CA VAL A 8 19.78 8.19 1.15
C VAL A 8 18.82 7.02 1.29
N VAL A 9 19.17 5.97 2.04
CA VAL A 9 18.30 4.80 2.26
C VAL A 9 17.02 5.20 3.01
N ASN A 10 17.13 6.05 4.04
CA ASN A 10 15.97 6.59 4.76
C ASN A 10 15.08 7.42 3.83
N GLN A 11 15.68 8.24 2.97
CA GLN A 11 14.93 9.01 1.97
C GLN A 11 14.16 8.08 1.02
N ILE A 12 14.80 7.05 0.48
CA ILE A 12 14.15 6.06 -0.40
C ILE A 12 12.97 5.40 0.32
N ALA A 13 13.16 4.94 1.56
CA ALA A 13 12.08 4.32 2.34
C ALA A 13 10.89 5.26 2.59
N ASN A 14 11.15 6.55 2.83
CA ASN A 14 10.11 7.56 2.97
C ASN A 14 9.39 7.82 1.64
N GLU A 15 10.13 7.91 0.53
CA GLU A 15 9.53 8.11 -0.78
C GLU A 15 8.68 6.91 -1.21
N ILE A 16 9.08 5.66 -0.89
CA ILE A 16 8.25 4.48 -1.11
C ILE A 16 6.88 4.62 -0.42
N SER A 17 6.85 5.13 0.81
CA SER A 17 5.60 5.42 1.51
C SER A 17 4.76 6.47 0.79
N LEU A 18 5.39 7.52 0.26
CA LEU A 18 4.69 8.55 -0.53
C LEU A 18 4.15 7.98 -1.85
N LEU A 19 4.90 7.10 -2.52
CA LEU A 19 4.43 6.40 -3.72
C LEU A 19 3.19 5.57 -3.39
N PHE A 20 3.24 4.77 -2.33
CA PHE A 20 2.08 4.02 -1.86
C PHE A 20 0.87 4.92 -1.58
N TYR A 21 1.05 6.04 -0.87
CA TYR A 21 -0.04 6.97 -0.61
C TYR A 21 -0.62 7.60 -1.87
N SER A 22 0.21 7.89 -2.88
CA SER A 22 -0.27 8.41 -4.16
C SER A 22 -1.10 7.36 -4.92
N ILE A 23 -0.77 6.07 -4.83
CA ILE A 23 -1.61 4.98 -5.39
C ILE A 23 -2.99 4.96 -4.73
N LEU A 24 -3.06 5.20 -3.41
CA LEU A 24 -4.35 5.25 -2.71
C LEU A 24 -5.21 6.47 -3.08
N GLU A 25 -4.62 7.44 -3.78
CA GLU A 25 -5.30 8.64 -4.31
C GLU A 25 -5.61 8.50 -5.82
N ASP A 26 -4.89 7.64 -6.55
CA ASP A 26 -5.12 7.33 -7.97
C ASP A 26 -6.53 6.77 -8.20
N GLU A 27 -7.31 7.43 -9.06
CA GLU A 27 -8.69 7.04 -9.36
C GLU A 27 -8.80 5.66 -10.04
N GLY A 28 -7.81 5.30 -10.86
CA GLY A 28 -7.76 4.03 -11.58
C GLY A 28 -7.64 2.81 -10.65
N VAL A 29 -7.04 3.01 -9.48
CA VAL A 29 -6.88 1.96 -8.45
C VAL A 29 -7.92 2.11 -7.35
N SER A 30 -8.15 3.32 -6.88
CA SER A 30 -8.79 3.56 -5.58
C SER A 30 -10.29 3.83 -5.64
N VAL A 31 -10.82 4.19 -6.81
CA VAL A 31 -12.27 4.40 -7.00
C VAL A 31 -12.99 3.07 -7.16
N ASN A 32 -13.97 2.84 -6.29
CA ASN A 32 -14.89 1.73 -6.47
C ASN A 32 -15.91 2.07 -7.55
N LYS A 33 -15.83 1.40 -8.71
CA LYS A 33 -16.71 1.61 -9.85
C LYS A 33 -18.22 1.51 -9.53
N LYS A 34 -18.62 0.76 -8.49
CA LYS A 34 -20.04 0.63 -8.12
C LYS A 34 -20.60 1.86 -7.42
N VAL A 35 -19.78 2.57 -6.66
CA VAL A 35 -20.21 3.72 -5.85
C VAL A 35 -19.60 5.04 -6.30
N GLY A 36 -18.67 5.01 -7.27
CA GLY A 36 -18.01 6.20 -7.82
C GLY A 36 -17.18 6.98 -6.79
N LYS A 37 -16.74 6.31 -5.71
CA LYS A 37 -16.00 6.94 -4.61
C LYS A 37 -14.66 6.25 -4.38
N ASN A 38 -13.65 7.06 -4.04
CA ASN A 38 -12.40 6.54 -3.51
C ASN A 38 -12.67 5.89 -2.15
N THR A 39 -12.33 4.60 -2.05
CA THR A 39 -12.57 3.78 -0.85
C THR A 39 -11.27 3.32 -0.18
N LEU A 40 -10.11 3.69 -0.74
CA LEU A 40 -8.80 3.35 -0.19
C LEU A 40 -8.12 4.52 0.51
N ALA A 41 -8.35 5.76 0.09
CA ALA A 41 -7.70 6.95 0.64
C ALA A 41 -7.85 7.10 2.16
N SER A 42 -8.99 6.70 2.72
CA SER A 42 -9.26 6.73 4.17
C SER A 42 -9.25 5.36 4.84
N SER A 43 -8.81 4.32 4.11
CA SER A 43 -8.84 2.94 4.59
C SER A 43 -7.72 2.65 5.59
N ASN A 44 -7.86 1.55 6.33
CA ASN A 44 -6.81 1.08 7.24
C ASN A 44 -5.52 0.72 6.49
N LEU A 45 -5.57 0.42 5.18
CA LEU A 45 -4.35 0.22 4.39
C LEU A 45 -3.45 1.44 4.41
N ARG A 46 -4.01 2.66 4.38
CA ARG A 46 -3.21 3.89 4.48
C ARG A 46 -2.60 4.05 5.87
N LYS A 47 -3.37 3.71 6.91
CA LYS A 47 -2.99 3.97 8.31
C LYS A 47 -1.95 3.00 8.83
N ASP A 48 -2.03 1.74 8.39
CA ASP A 48 -1.21 0.65 8.92
C ASP A 48 -0.04 0.30 7.99
N PHE A 49 0.18 1.10 6.93
CA PHE A 49 1.32 0.90 6.03
C PHE A 49 2.59 1.44 6.68
N GLU A 50 3.63 0.61 6.67
CA GLU A 50 4.92 0.96 7.25
C GLU A 50 6.04 0.49 6.33
N THR A 51 7.11 1.28 6.25
CA THR A 51 8.38 0.85 5.67
C THR A 51 9.38 0.57 6.77
N GLN A 52 10.11 -0.55 6.67
CA GLN A 52 11.15 -0.93 7.62
C GLN A 52 12.46 -1.18 6.89
N ILE A 53 13.53 -0.55 7.36
CA ILE A 53 14.87 -0.75 6.82
C ILE A 53 15.57 -1.81 7.67
N LYS A 54 15.97 -2.92 7.04
CA LYS A 54 16.81 -3.95 7.65
C LYS A 54 18.21 -3.83 7.11
N THR A 55 19.16 -3.72 8.02
CA THR A 55 20.59 -3.69 7.71
C THR A 55 21.22 -5.02 8.13
N GLY A 56 21.80 -5.73 7.16
CA GLY A 56 22.57 -6.95 7.36
C GLY A 56 23.70 -6.99 6.35
N ASN A 57 23.90 -8.14 5.67
CA ASN A 57 24.82 -8.22 4.52
C ASN A 57 24.35 -7.38 3.32
N SER A 58 23.07 -7.03 3.29
CA SER A 58 22.47 -6.14 2.31
C SER A 58 21.46 -5.24 2.99
N ILE A 59 21.14 -4.13 2.35
CA ILE A 59 20.08 -3.21 2.78
C ILE A 59 18.78 -3.70 2.15
N VAL A 60 17.79 -3.97 2.98
CA VAL A 60 16.44 -4.38 2.54
C VAL A 60 15.44 -3.38 3.08
N ILE A 61 14.57 -2.87 2.21
CA ILE A 61 13.45 -2.02 2.59
C ILE A 61 12.19 -2.87 2.50
N ASP A 62 11.66 -3.29 3.64
CA ASP A 62 10.41 -4.03 3.73
C ASP A 62 9.23 -3.07 3.68
N CYS A 63 8.23 -3.40 2.86
CA CYS A 63 6.94 -2.72 2.84
C CYS A 63 5.92 -3.61 3.56
N LEU A 64 5.45 -3.15 4.72
CA LEU A 64 4.52 -3.89 5.56
C LEU A 64 3.09 -3.42 5.32
N PHE A 65 2.21 -4.39 5.06
CA PHE A 65 0.80 -4.17 4.81
C PHE A 65 -0.04 -4.96 5.81
N ASN A 66 -1.16 -4.39 6.24
CA ASN A 66 -2.16 -5.18 6.95
C ASN A 66 -2.82 -6.23 6.01
N HIS A 67 -3.44 -7.25 6.60
CA HIS A 67 -4.08 -8.34 5.85
C HIS A 67 -5.21 -7.90 4.89
N TYR A 68 -5.70 -6.66 4.97
CA TYR A 68 -6.72 -6.19 4.05
C TYR A 68 -6.20 -6.16 2.60
N ILE A 69 -4.88 -6.01 2.40
CA ILE A 69 -4.26 -5.93 1.08
C ILE A 69 -4.56 -7.17 0.23
N ASP A 70 -4.54 -8.37 0.84
CA ASP A 70 -4.85 -9.64 0.19
C ASP A 70 -6.23 -9.65 -0.46
N PHE A 71 -7.22 -9.07 0.23
CA PHE A 71 -8.59 -9.02 -0.24
C PHE A 71 -8.76 -7.99 -1.36
N ILE A 72 -8.02 -6.89 -1.29
CA ILE A 72 -8.06 -5.82 -2.28
C ILE A 72 -7.36 -6.25 -3.58
N GLU A 73 -6.17 -6.84 -3.47
CA GLU A 73 -5.37 -7.34 -4.59
C GLU A 73 -6.07 -8.44 -5.37
N LYS A 74 -6.66 -9.41 -4.67
CA LYS A 74 -7.30 -10.57 -5.31
C LYS A 74 -8.70 -10.24 -5.85
N GLY A 75 -9.33 -9.20 -5.31
CA GLY A 75 -10.74 -8.97 -5.53
C GLY A 75 -11.61 -10.09 -4.92
N ARG A 76 -12.86 -10.16 -5.36
CA ARG A 76 -13.78 -11.24 -5.01
C ARG A 76 -14.70 -11.54 -6.17
N THR A 77 -14.75 -12.80 -6.59
CA THR A 77 -15.70 -13.23 -7.62
C THR A 77 -17.14 -13.33 -7.07
N PRO A 78 -18.16 -13.09 -7.91
CA PRO A 78 -19.57 -13.27 -7.55
C PRO A 78 -19.85 -14.66 -6.95
N LYS A 79 -20.62 -14.68 -5.87
CA LYS A 79 -21.06 -15.87 -5.11
C LYS A 79 -19.92 -16.78 -4.62
N TYR A 80 -18.70 -16.26 -4.52
CA TYR A 80 -17.54 -17.02 -4.03
C TYR A 80 -17.65 -17.35 -2.55
N LYS A 81 -17.50 -18.64 -2.17
CA LYS A 81 -17.49 -19.12 -0.78
C LYS A 81 -18.64 -18.55 0.06
N LYS A 82 -18.44 -18.44 1.38
CA LYS A 82 -19.40 -17.86 2.33
C LYS A 82 -19.43 -16.34 2.22
N ARG A 83 -20.60 -15.78 2.53
CA ARG A 83 -20.83 -14.34 2.64
C ARG A 83 -19.92 -13.71 3.70
N PRO A 84 -19.50 -12.44 3.53
CA PRO A 84 -18.80 -11.71 4.58
C PRO A 84 -19.64 -11.69 5.87
N PRO A 85 -19.04 -11.93 7.05
CA PRO A 85 -19.77 -11.82 8.31
C PRO A 85 -20.22 -10.37 8.52
N ILE A 86 -21.47 -10.18 8.96
CA ILE A 86 -22.05 -8.84 9.14
C ILE A 86 -21.32 -8.03 10.21
N ASP A 87 -20.73 -8.69 11.22
CA ASP A 87 -19.97 -8.02 12.28
C ASP A 87 -18.73 -7.30 11.75
N ALA A 88 -18.07 -7.88 10.74
CA ALA A 88 -16.92 -7.25 10.09
C ALA A 88 -17.30 -5.97 9.32
N LEU A 89 -18.58 -5.78 8.99
CA LEU A 89 -19.08 -4.60 8.27
C LEU A 89 -19.48 -3.47 9.20
N ARG A 90 -19.62 -3.71 10.52
CA ARG A 90 -20.18 -2.75 11.47
C ARG A 90 -19.37 -1.45 11.52
N ASN A 91 -18.05 -1.55 11.71
CA ASN A 91 -17.17 -0.39 11.78
C ASN A 91 -17.14 0.39 10.47
N TRP A 92 -17.12 -0.32 9.34
CA TRP A 92 -17.17 0.31 8.02
C TRP A 92 -18.50 1.04 7.80
N ALA A 93 -19.64 0.44 8.14
CA ALA A 93 -20.95 1.06 8.00
C ALA A 93 -21.06 2.32 8.86
N LEU A 94 -20.62 2.26 10.13
CA LEU A 94 -20.60 3.41 11.04
C LEU A 94 -19.76 4.57 10.49
N ASN A 95 -18.55 4.28 10.00
CA ASN A 95 -17.65 5.29 9.42
C ASN A 95 -18.20 5.94 8.14
N ASN A 96 -19.18 5.30 7.49
CA ASN A 96 -19.82 5.80 6.27
C ASN A 96 -21.23 6.38 6.55
N GLY A 97 -21.63 6.52 7.81
CA GLY A 97 -22.96 7.02 8.18
C GLY A 97 -24.10 6.07 7.76
N ILE A 98 -23.81 4.77 7.62
CA ILE A 98 -24.77 3.73 7.26
C ILE A 98 -25.29 3.06 8.54
N SER A 99 -26.58 2.73 8.57
CA SER A 99 -27.18 2.01 9.69
C SER A 99 -26.46 0.68 9.97
N THR A 100 -26.26 0.38 11.25
CA THR A 100 -25.56 -0.84 11.72
C THR A 100 -26.51 -1.93 12.22
N ASP A 101 -27.79 -1.82 11.89
CA ASP A 101 -28.78 -2.87 12.18
C ASP A 101 -28.52 -4.14 11.33
N ASN A 102 -28.98 -5.28 11.84
CA ASN A 102 -28.70 -6.57 11.22
C ASN A 102 -29.25 -6.69 9.79
N HIS A 103 -30.40 -6.04 9.48
CA HIS A 103 -30.97 -6.10 8.14
C HIS A 103 -30.11 -5.34 7.14
N THR A 104 -29.68 -4.12 7.49
CA THR A 104 -28.78 -3.30 6.67
C THR A 104 -27.44 -4.01 6.44
N LEU A 105 -26.79 -4.50 7.50
CA LEU A 105 -25.50 -5.19 7.37
C LEU A 105 -25.63 -6.50 6.57
N PHE A 106 -26.72 -7.23 6.73
CA PHE A 106 -27.01 -8.43 5.93
C PHE A 106 -27.21 -8.10 4.45
N ALA A 107 -27.92 -7.02 4.13
CA ALA A 107 -28.11 -6.57 2.75
C ALA A 107 -26.77 -6.22 2.08
N ILE A 108 -25.88 -5.52 2.79
CA ILE A 108 -24.54 -5.17 2.32
C ILE A 108 -23.69 -6.43 2.13
N SER A 109 -23.66 -7.31 3.14
CA SER A 109 -22.96 -8.61 3.05
C SER A 109 -23.44 -9.43 1.85
N ASN A 110 -24.76 -9.48 1.64
CA ASN A 110 -25.36 -10.18 0.51
C ASN A 110 -24.98 -9.54 -0.82
N ALA A 111 -24.96 -8.21 -0.93
CA ALA A 111 -24.54 -7.51 -2.14
C ALA A 111 -23.06 -7.78 -2.47
N ILE A 112 -22.16 -7.71 -1.48
CA ILE A 112 -20.74 -8.02 -1.65
C ILE A 112 -20.55 -9.46 -2.14
N TRP A 113 -21.27 -10.42 -1.55
CA TRP A 113 -21.21 -11.81 -1.99
C TRP A 113 -21.81 -12.03 -3.37
N ARG A 114 -23.03 -11.53 -3.61
CA ARG A 114 -23.76 -11.71 -4.86
C ARG A 114 -22.99 -11.13 -6.04
N ASP A 115 -22.43 -9.94 -5.87
CA ASP A 115 -21.88 -9.16 -6.98
C ASP A 115 -20.35 -9.14 -7.03
N GLY A 116 -19.67 -9.58 -5.97
CA GLY A 116 -18.22 -9.51 -5.87
C GLY A 116 -17.65 -8.08 -5.98
N TYR A 117 -16.35 -7.99 -6.18
CA TYR A 117 -15.66 -6.75 -6.54
C TYR A 117 -14.36 -7.06 -7.30
N ALA A 118 -13.96 -6.14 -8.18
CA ALA A 118 -12.75 -6.30 -8.97
C ALA A 118 -11.49 -6.16 -8.10
N PRO A 119 -10.39 -6.84 -8.45
CA PRO A 119 -9.08 -6.62 -7.85
C PRO A 119 -8.61 -5.19 -8.06
N ARG A 120 -7.79 -4.67 -7.13
CA ARG A 120 -7.13 -3.37 -7.25
C ARG A 120 -5.63 -3.59 -7.12
N PRO A 121 -4.87 -3.47 -8.22
CA PRO A 121 -3.49 -3.93 -8.30
C PRO A 121 -2.53 -2.89 -7.73
N ILE A 122 -2.43 -2.82 -6.40
CA ILE A 122 -1.56 -1.90 -5.67
C ILE A 122 -0.10 -2.37 -5.77
N PHE A 123 0.18 -3.66 -5.62
CA PHE A 123 1.54 -4.21 -5.65
C PHE A 123 2.24 -3.96 -6.97
N SER A 124 1.64 -4.38 -8.09
CA SER A 124 2.25 -4.15 -9.40
C SER A 124 2.41 -2.66 -9.71
N LYS A 125 1.50 -1.81 -9.21
CA LYS A 125 1.63 -0.35 -9.40
C LYS A 125 2.74 0.25 -8.55
N LEU A 126 2.90 -0.22 -7.33
CA LEU A 126 3.99 0.21 -6.45
C LEU A 126 5.35 -0.24 -6.99
N GLU A 127 5.46 -1.48 -7.47
CA GLU A 127 6.65 -2.02 -8.14
C GLU A 127 7.04 -1.16 -9.35
N GLU A 128 6.10 -0.87 -10.26
CA GLU A 128 6.32 0.00 -11.43
C GLU A 128 6.86 1.38 -11.02
N LEU A 129 6.29 1.98 -9.98
CA LEU A 129 6.71 3.30 -9.50
C LEU A 129 8.08 3.27 -8.82
N ILE A 130 8.38 2.20 -8.07
CA ILE A 130 9.68 1.97 -7.43
C ILE A 130 10.76 1.81 -8.48
N GLU A 131 10.56 0.96 -9.49
CA GLU A 131 11.51 0.75 -10.58
C GLU A 131 11.80 2.07 -11.29
N LYS A 132 10.75 2.80 -11.67
CA LYS A 132 10.90 4.11 -12.30
C LYS A 132 11.68 5.11 -11.45
N LYS A 133 11.41 5.16 -10.14
CA LYS A 133 12.14 6.05 -9.22
C LYS A 133 13.60 5.64 -9.05
N PHE A 134 13.87 4.34 -9.02
CA PHE A 134 15.22 3.81 -8.94
C PHE A 134 16.04 4.17 -10.18
N GLU A 135 15.50 3.93 -11.37
CA GLU A 135 16.17 4.22 -12.64
C GLU A 135 16.46 5.71 -12.84
N ASN A 136 15.52 6.58 -12.46
CA ASN A 136 15.63 8.01 -12.76
C ASN A 136 16.38 8.82 -11.71
N GLU A 137 16.39 8.38 -10.45
CA GLU A 137 16.80 9.23 -9.33
C GLU A 137 17.60 8.47 -8.26
N TRP A 138 17.02 7.43 -7.66
CA TRP A 138 17.63 6.83 -6.46
C TRP A 138 18.94 6.11 -6.73
N SER A 139 19.12 5.52 -7.92
CA SER A 139 20.37 4.87 -8.30
C SER A 139 21.55 5.85 -8.29
N LEU A 140 21.34 7.09 -8.77
CA LEU A 140 22.37 8.13 -8.76
C LEU A 140 22.68 8.62 -7.34
N TYR A 141 21.66 8.77 -6.49
CA TYR A 141 21.85 9.17 -5.09
C TYR A 141 22.66 8.13 -4.31
N LEU A 142 22.32 6.85 -4.48
CA LEU A 142 23.08 5.75 -3.87
C LEU A 142 24.52 5.71 -4.40
N PHE A 143 24.70 5.81 -5.72
CA PHE A 143 26.03 5.80 -6.32
C PHE A 143 26.90 6.95 -5.78
N THR A 144 26.35 8.16 -5.71
CA THR A 144 27.07 9.33 -5.20
C THR A 144 27.49 9.15 -3.75
N ALA A 145 26.58 8.69 -2.89
CA ALA A 145 26.86 8.43 -1.48
C ALA A 145 27.94 7.36 -1.28
N ILE A 146 27.95 6.31 -2.11
CA ILE A 146 28.98 5.27 -2.09
C ILE A 146 30.33 5.84 -2.52
N ILE A 147 30.39 6.63 -3.60
CA ILE A 147 31.63 7.24 -4.07
C ILE A 147 32.20 8.20 -3.03
N GLN A 148 31.36 8.98 -2.34
CA GLN A 148 31.80 9.83 -1.23
C GLN A 148 32.43 8.99 -0.10
N GLU A 149 31.79 7.89 0.32
CA GLU A 149 32.35 7.00 1.34
C GLU A 149 33.70 6.41 0.92
N LEU A 150 33.82 5.94 -0.33
CA LEU A 150 35.08 5.40 -0.85
C LEU A 150 36.19 6.46 -0.90
N ASN A 151 35.87 7.68 -1.36
CA ASN A 151 36.83 8.77 -1.40
C ASN A 151 37.32 9.15 0.00
N THR A 152 36.44 9.18 1.00
CA THR A 152 36.85 9.38 2.40
C THR A 152 37.76 8.25 2.86
N TYR A 153 37.41 7.00 2.59
CA TYR A 153 38.19 5.83 3.02
C TYR A 153 39.60 5.77 2.42
N PHE A 154 39.78 6.19 1.16
CA PHE A 154 41.09 6.10 0.47
C PHE A 154 41.95 7.36 0.57
N ASN A 155 41.39 8.52 0.92
CA ASN A 155 42.12 9.78 1.04
C ASN A 155 42.35 10.24 2.49
N GLU A 156 41.84 9.49 3.47
CA GLU A 156 42.30 9.50 4.87
C GLU A 156 43.34 8.39 5.10
#